data_AF-A0AAV2R0S3-F1
#
_entry.id   AF-A0AAV2R0S3-F1
#
_cell.length_a   1.000
_cell.length_b   1.000
_cell.length_c   1.000
_cell.angle_alpha   90.00
_cell.angle_beta   90.00
_cell.angle_gamma   90.00
#
_symmetry.space_group_name_H-M   'P 1'
#
loop_
_entity.id
_entity.type
_entity.pdbx_description
1 polymer ?
#
loop_
_entity_poly.entity_id
_entity_poly.type
_entity_poly.pdbx_seq_one_letter_code
_entity_poly.pdbx_strand_id
1 'polypeptide(L)'
;MNIVPLTLFTWIHICHIFTDTYRLIVDGNELYRNELRKEQRKLYTNGIMILGQEQEFLGGGFSKSESFHGYLQYFDIWSKSLDESSIKKLVKGDKAKGDFFSTNTFNLDLVNVDVVDISFEYE
;
A
#
# COMPACT_ATOMS: atom_id res chain seq x y z
N MET A 1 -10.67 -18.17 3.80
CA MET A 1 -10.35 -16.88 3.15
C MET A 1 -11.64 -16.41 2.51
N ASN A 2 -12.26 -15.36 3.05
CA ASN A 2 -13.47 -14.83 2.45
C ASN A 2 -13.06 -14.11 1.16
N ILE A 3 -13.55 -14.60 0.03
CA ILE A 3 -13.30 -13.98 -1.28
C ILE A 3 -14.23 -12.78 -1.36
N VAL A 4 -13.67 -11.58 -1.27
CA VAL A 4 -14.40 -10.35 -1.60
C VAL A 4 -14.25 -10.14 -3.10
N PRO A 5 -15.36 -10.05 -3.86
CA PRO A 5 -15.28 -9.73 -5.27
C PRO A 5 -14.67 -8.35 -5.44
N LEU A 6 -13.50 -8.28 -6.07
CA LEU A 6 -12.91 -7.01 -6.47
C LEU A 6 -13.64 -6.54 -7.72
N THR A 7 -14.19 -5.32 -7.66
CA THR A 7 -14.70 -4.65 -8.86
C THR A 7 -13.51 -4.18 -9.67
N LEU A 8 -13.44 -4.61 -10.93
CA LEU A 8 -12.39 -4.14 -11.84
C LEU A 8 -12.62 -2.66 -12.17
N PHE A 9 -11.53 -1.94 -12.45
CA PHE A 9 -11.54 -0.54 -12.86
C PHE A 9 -12.10 0.46 -11.83
N THR A 10 -12.16 0.08 -10.55
CA THR A 10 -12.49 1.00 -9.45
C THR A 10 -11.29 1.16 -8.52
N TRP A 11 -11.21 2.30 -7.82
CA TRP A 11 -10.27 2.47 -6.72
C TRP A 11 -10.56 1.47 -5.61
N ILE A 12 -9.52 0.88 -5.06
CA ILE A 12 -9.57 -0.01 -3.91
C ILE A 12 -8.58 0.51 -2.89
N HIS A 13 -9.02 0.70 -1.64
CA HIS A 13 -8.15 1.11 -0.56
C HIS A 13 -7.66 -0.12 0.20
N ILE A 14 -6.34 -0.36 0.19
CA ILE A 14 -5.72 -1.52 0.83
C ILE A 14 -4.84 -1.08 1.99
N CYS A 15 -5.07 -1.64 3.17
CA CYS A 15 -4.16 -1.52 4.30
C CYS A 15 -3.60 -2.90 4.67
N HIS A 16 -2.28 -2.96 4.71
CA HIS A 16 -1.56 -4.05 5.36
C HIS A 16 -1.11 -3.59 6.74
N ILE A 17 -1.43 -4.35 7.78
CA ILE A 17 -0.98 -4.07 9.14
C ILE A 17 -0.08 -5.20 9.60
N PHE A 18 1.13 -4.84 10.03
CA PHE A 18 2.16 -5.75 10.53
C PHE A 18 2.52 -5.40 11.98
N THR A 19 2.04 -6.19 12.93
CA THR A 19 2.40 -6.10 14.35
C THR A 19 2.82 -7.49 14.86
N ASP A 20 2.21 -7.96 15.94
CA ASP A 20 2.12 -9.36 16.33
C ASP A 20 1.24 -10.19 15.38
N THR A 21 0.29 -9.54 14.72
CA THR A 21 -0.61 -10.10 13.70
C THR A 21 -0.36 -9.44 12.35
N TYR A 22 -0.55 -10.21 11.28
CA TYR A 22 -0.75 -9.66 9.95
C TYR A 22 -2.25 -9.54 9.69
N ARG A 23 -2.67 -8.34 9.27
CA ARG A 23 -4.06 -8.06 8.90
C ARG A 23 -4.11 -7.43 7.51
N LEU A 24 -5.04 -7.90 6.70
CA LEU A 24 -5.39 -7.30 5.41
C LEU A 24 -6.75 -6.63 5.55
N ILE A 25 -6.80 -5.33 5.33
CA ILE A 25 -8.03 -4.54 5.34
C ILE A 25 -8.24 -3.97 3.94
N VAL A 26 -9.41 -4.21 3.37
CA VAL A 26 -9.80 -3.74 2.02
C VAL A 26 -11.07 -2.91 2.16
N ASP A 27 -11.03 -1.67 1.68
CA ASP A 27 -12.12 -0.68 1.78
C ASP A 27 -12.66 -0.54 3.22
N GLY A 28 -11.75 -0.64 4.20
CA GLY A 28 -12.06 -0.53 5.63
C GLY A 28 -12.56 -1.82 6.28
N ASN A 29 -12.69 -2.92 5.54
CA ASN A 29 -13.13 -4.22 6.05
C ASN A 29 -11.95 -5.19 6.20
N GLU A 30 -11.80 -5.82 7.37
CA GLU A 30 -10.78 -6.83 7.59
C GLU A 30 -11.12 -8.13 6.86
N LEU A 31 -10.29 -8.52 5.88
CA LEU A 31 -10.49 -9.72 5.05
C LEU A 31 -9.63 -10.90 5.48
N TYR A 32 -8.50 -10.62 6.12
CA TYR A 32 -7.56 -11.64 6.58
C TYR A 32 -6.89 -11.22 7.88
N ARG A 33 -6.67 -12.19 8.76
CA ARG A 33 -5.90 -12.06 9.99
C ARG A 33 -5.13 -13.35 10.24
N ASN A 34 -3.86 -13.23 10.58
CA ASN A 34 -3.05 -14.34 11.06
C ASN A 34 -2.02 -13.89 12.09
N GLU A 35 -1.73 -14.73 13.07
CA GLU A 35 -0.66 -14.51 14.04
C GLU A 35 0.70 -14.67 13.34
N LEU A 36 1.60 -13.71 13.56
CA LEU A 36 2.97 -13.79 13.05
C LEU A 36 3.85 -14.54 14.04
N ARG A 37 4.63 -15.49 13.54
CA ARG A 37 5.70 -16.12 14.33
C ARG A 37 6.82 -15.12 14.61
N LYS A 38 7.64 -15.37 15.64
CA LYS A 38 8.67 -14.42 16.09
C LYS A 38 9.64 -14.01 14.97
N GLU A 39 10.03 -14.95 14.13
CA GLU A 39 10.91 -14.75 12.99
C GLU A 39 10.27 -13.88 11.89
N GLN A 40 8.94 -13.91 11.76
CA GLN A 40 8.19 -13.12 10.77
C GLN A 40 7.97 -11.67 11.23
N ARG A 41 8.25 -11.35 12.49
CA ARG A 41 8.09 -10.01 13.06
C ARG A 41 9.30 -9.10 12.83
N LYS A 42 10.39 -9.63 12.28
CA LYS A 42 11.61 -8.87 12.06
C LYS A 42 11.55 -8.15 10.70
N LEU A 43 11.56 -6.83 10.74
CA LEU A 43 11.71 -5.98 9.56
C LEU A 43 13.17 -5.51 9.45
N TYR A 44 13.73 -5.62 8.26
CA TYR A 44 15.07 -5.13 7.93
C TYR A 44 14.96 -3.73 7.33
N THR A 45 15.68 -2.76 7.88
CA THR A 45 15.48 -1.33 7.57
C THR A 45 16.51 -0.75 6.59
N ASN A 46 17.41 -1.56 6.03
CA ASN A 46 18.46 -1.11 5.10
C ASN A 46 18.18 -1.56 3.66
N GLY A 47 16.93 -1.41 3.23
CA GLY A 47 16.47 -1.82 1.90
C GLY A 47 16.20 -0.66 0.95
N ILE A 48 15.77 -1.01 -0.27
CA ILE A 48 15.23 -0.08 -1.26
C ILE A 48 13.74 -0.40 -1.43
N MET A 49 12.90 0.63 -1.44
CA MET A 49 11.49 0.49 -1.76
C MET A 49 11.27 0.84 -3.23
N ILE A 50 10.76 -0.12 -3.99
CA ILE A 50 10.36 0.06 -5.38
C ILE A 50 8.84 -0.09 -5.45
N LEU A 51 8.17 0.90 -6.02
CA LEU A 51 6.74 0.81 -6.36
C LEU A 51 6.62 0.51 -7.85
N GLY A 52 5.70 -0.40 -8.19
CA GLY A 52 5.40 -0.74 -9.58
C GLY A 52 6.12 -1.96 -10.15
N GLN A 53 7.13 -2.48 -9.48
CA GLN A 53 7.92 -3.65 -9.91
C GLN A 53 8.21 -4.58 -8.73
N GLU A 54 8.30 -5.88 -9.02
CA GLU A 54 8.77 -6.92 -8.09
C GLU A 54 10.30 -6.99 -8.13
N GLN A 55 10.97 -7.06 -6.96
CA GLN A 55 12.43 -7.13 -6.85
C GLN A 55 12.91 -8.56 -6.58
N GLU A 56 13.64 -9.18 -7.50
CA GLU A 56 14.36 -10.44 -7.22
C GLU A 56 15.67 -10.22 -6.43
N PHE A 57 16.30 -9.05 -6.59
CA PHE A 57 17.47 -8.62 -5.83
C PHE A 57 17.41 -7.12 -5.51
N LEU A 58 18.31 -6.66 -4.64
CA LEU A 58 18.28 -5.27 -4.14
C LEU A 58 18.37 -4.26 -5.30
N GLY A 59 17.26 -3.56 -5.56
CA GLY A 59 17.14 -2.53 -6.60
C GLY A 59 17.02 -3.05 -8.03
N GLY A 60 16.77 -4.34 -8.27
CA GLY A 60 16.65 -4.88 -9.62
C GLY A 60 16.10 -6.30 -9.71
N GLY A 61 16.33 -6.93 -10.86
CA GLY A 61 15.76 -8.24 -11.18
C GLY A 61 14.32 -8.16 -11.68
N PHE A 62 13.90 -6.99 -12.18
CA PHE A 62 12.53 -6.74 -12.59
C PHE A 62 12.11 -7.61 -13.78
N SER A 63 10.89 -8.14 -13.73
CA SER A 63 10.24 -8.82 -14.84
C SER A 63 9.00 -8.07 -15.31
N LYS A 64 8.84 -7.96 -16.64
CA LYS A 64 7.63 -7.36 -17.25
C LYS A 64 6.35 -8.13 -16.91
N SER A 65 6.43 -9.42 -16.61
CA SER A 65 5.25 -10.20 -16.23
C SER A 65 4.73 -9.86 -14.82
N GLU A 66 5.55 -9.20 -14.02
CA GLU A 66 5.29 -8.90 -12.61
C GLU A 66 5.23 -7.39 -12.34
N SER A 67 5.16 -6.59 -13.41
CA SER A 67 4.95 -5.15 -13.30
C SER A 67 3.50 -4.83 -12.95
N PHE A 68 3.32 -3.85 -12.08
CA PHE A 68 2.01 -3.30 -11.79
C PHE A 68 1.56 -2.38 -12.94
N HIS A 69 0.36 -2.62 -13.46
CA HIS A 69 -0.28 -1.78 -14.46
C HIS A 69 -1.57 -1.17 -13.87
N GLY A 70 -1.52 0.11 -13.54
CA GLY A 70 -2.65 0.83 -12.96
C GLY A 70 -2.24 2.15 -12.34
N TYR A 71 -3.12 2.70 -11.52
CA TYR A 71 -2.88 3.95 -10.78
C TYR A 71 -2.67 3.65 -9.31
N LEU A 72 -1.73 4.37 -8.69
CA LEU A 72 -1.52 4.39 -7.25
C LEU A 72 -1.71 5.81 -6.74
N GLN A 73 -2.41 5.96 -5.62
CA GLN A 73 -2.58 7.24 -4.95
C GLN A 73 -2.57 7.00 -3.45
N TYR A 74 -2.07 7.98 -2.68
CA TYR A 74 -2.08 7.95 -1.22
C TYR A 74 -1.38 6.71 -0.65
N PHE A 75 -0.22 6.39 -1.21
CA PHE A 75 0.65 5.37 -0.64
C PHE A 75 1.43 5.97 0.52
N ASP A 76 1.16 5.45 1.70
CA ASP A 76 1.63 5.95 2.99
C ASP A 76 2.02 4.76 3.88
N ILE A 77 3.09 4.94 4.66
CA ILE A 77 3.56 3.97 5.65
C ILE A 77 3.66 4.67 7.00
N TRP A 78 3.10 4.04 8.02
CA TRP A 78 3.15 4.50 9.39
C TRP A 78 4.09 3.64 10.23
N SER A 79 4.80 4.27 11.16
CA SER A 79 5.67 3.61 12.15
C SER A 79 4.89 2.82 13.21
N LYS A 80 3.55 2.92 13.20
CA LYS A 80 2.62 2.30 14.15
C LYS A 80 1.40 1.72 13.45
N SER A 81 0.76 0.75 14.10
CA SER A 81 -0.57 0.30 13.67
C SER A 81 -1.58 1.44 13.80
N LEU A 82 -2.36 1.65 12.75
CA LEU A 82 -3.54 2.49 12.80
C LEU A 82 -4.72 1.75 13.46
N ASP A 83 -5.58 2.50 14.12
CA ASP A 83 -6.85 1.99 14.62
C ASP A 83 -7.93 2.01 13.52
N GLU A 84 -9.03 1.30 13.77
CA GLU A 84 -10.14 1.19 12.81
C GLU A 84 -10.74 2.56 12.45
N SER A 85 -10.78 3.48 13.41
CA SER A 85 -11.33 4.82 13.19
C SER A 85 -10.49 5.62 12.20
N SER A 86 -9.16 5.51 12.29
CA SER A 86 -8.20 6.19 11.43
C SER A 86 -8.26 5.60 10.03
N ILE A 87 -8.31 4.27 9.92
CA ILE A 87 -8.43 3.58 8.62
C ILE A 87 -9.73 3.97 7.92
N LYS A 88 -10.86 4.04 8.65
CA LYS A 88 -12.14 4.49 8.08
C LYS A 88 -12.11 5.93 7.58
N LYS A 89 -11.28 6.80 8.16
CA LYS A 89 -11.09 8.16 7.64
C LYS A 89 -10.27 8.14 6.34
N LEU A 90 -9.19 7.36 6.28
CA LEU A 90 -8.37 7.20 5.08
C LEU A 90 -9.19 6.65 3.89
N VAL A 91 -10.04 5.64 4.13
CA VAL A 91 -10.97 5.10 3.12
C VAL A 91 -11.91 6.19 2.56
N LYS A 92 -12.27 7.17 3.38
CA LYS A 92 -13.12 8.31 3.00
C LYS A 92 -12.36 9.47 2.36
N GLY A 93 -11.06 9.30 2.08
CA GLY A 93 -10.22 10.31 1.45
C GLY A 93 -9.57 11.31 2.41
N ASP A 94 -9.44 10.97 3.69
CA ASP A 94 -8.57 11.73 4.59
C ASP A 94 -7.13 11.72 4.04
N LYS A 95 -6.47 12.88 4.08
CA LYS A 95 -5.13 13.10 3.52
C LYS A 95 -4.05 13.05 4.59
N ALA A 96 -4.32 12.35 5.69
CA ALA A 96 -3.33 12.09 6.72
C ALA A 96 -2.11 11.38 6.11
N LYS A 97 -0.92 11.79 6.54
CA LYS A 97 0.34 11.35 5.95
C LYS A 97 1.02 10.34 6.86
N GLY A 98 1.63 9.33 6.25
CA GLY A 98 2.53 8.42 6.93
C GLY A 98 3.72 9.17 7.55
N ASP A 99 4.07 8.85 8.79
CA ASP A 99 5.23 9.42 9.48
C ASP A 99 6.54 8.72 9.09
N PHE A 100 6.45 7.49 8.56
CA PHE A 100 7.60 6.76 8.03
C PHE A 100 7.82 7.06 6.54
N PHE A 101 6.74 7.02 5.74
CA PHE A 101 6.78 7.36 4.32
C PHE A 101 5.43 7.91 3.85
N SER A 102 5.47 8.88 2.94
CA SER A 102 4.28 9.39 2.24
C SER A 102 4.65 9.85 0.83
N THR A 103 3.94 9.34 -0.18
CA THR A 103 4.06 9.83 -1.57
C THR A 103 3.77 11.32 -1.72
N ASN A 104 3.03 11.93 -0.78
CA ASN A 104 2.69 13.35 -0.80
C ASN A 104 3.78 14.28 -0.22
N THR A 105 4.87 13.74 0.31
CA THR A 105 5.95 14.56 0.92
C THR A 105 7.35 14.10 0.59
N PHE A 106 7.54 12.84 0.21
CA PHE A 106 8.85 12.30 -0.13
C PHE A 106 9.19 12.60 -1.59
N ASN A 107 10.48 12.88 -1.85
CA ASN A 107 11.00 12.93 -3.21
C ASN A 107 11.10 11.51 -3.75
N LEU A 108 10.52 11.26 -4.92
CA LEU A 108 10.54 9.97 -5.60
C LEU A 108 11.38 10.07 -6.86
N ASP A 109 12.24 9.07 -7.07
CA ASP A 109 12.90 8.87 -8.36
C ASP A 109 11.91 8.15 -9.28
N LEU A 110 11.34 8.90 -10.22
CA LEU A 110 10.35 8.40 -11.16
C LEU A 110 11.04 7.89 -12.43
N VAL A 111 10.86 6.60 -12.73
CA VAL A 111 11.43 5.95 -13.91
C VAL A 111 10.32 5.25 -14.68
N ASN A 112 10.04 5.70 -15.90
CA ASN A 112 8.96 5.16 -16.75
C ASN A 112 7.58 5.15 -16.06
N VAL A 113 7.29 6.21 -15.30
CA VAL A 113 6.00 6.42 -14.62
C VAL A 113 5.37 7.70 -15.16
N ASP A 114 4.09 7.63 -15.50
CA ASP A 114 3.29 8.82 -15.81
C ASP A 114 2.69 9.38 -14.51
N VAL A 115 2.95 10.65 -14.22
CA VAL A 115 2.27 11.39 -13.15
C VAL A 115 1.11 12.13 -13.77
N VAL A 116 -0.10 11.70 -13.44
CA VAL A 116 -1.35 12.24 -13.98
C VAL A 116 -2.17 12.91 -12.88
N ASP A 117 -2.69 14.10 -13.15
CA ASP A 117 -3.72 14.71 -12.33
C ASP A 117 -5.07 14.07 -12.68
N ILE A 118 -5.52 13.16 -11.81
CA ILE A 118 -6.83 12.53 -11.95
C ILE A 118 -7.85 13.43 -11.25
N SER A 119 -8.30 14.47 -11.93
CA SER A 119 -9.49 15.21 -11.53
C SER A 119 -10.72 14.41 -11.98
N PHE A 120 -11.39 13.76 -11.04
CA PHE A 120 -12.74 13.27 -11.29
C PHE A 120 -13.67 14.50 -11.35
N GLU A 121 -14.04 14.90 -12.56
CA GLU A 121 -15.29 15.64 -12.74
C GLU A 121 -16.40 14.65 -12.35
N TYR A 122 -16.96 14.85 -11.16
CA TYR A 122 -18.19 14.17 -10.77
C TYR A 122 -19.30 14.74 -11.68
N GLU A 123 -19.67 14.02 -12.73
CA GLU A 123 -20.98 14.17 -13.37
C GLU A 123 -22.09 13.60 -12.46
#